data_AF-A0A955FV84-F1
#
_entry.id   AF-A0A955FV84-F1
#
_cell.length_a   1.000
_cell.length_b   1.000
_cell.length_c   1.000
_cell.angle_alpha   90.00
_cell.angle_beta   90.00
_cell.angle_gamma   90.00
#
_symmetry.space_group_name_H-M   'P 1'
#
loop_
_entity.id
_entity.type
_entity.pdbx_description
1 polymer ?
#
loop_
_entity_poly.entity_id
_entity_poly.type
_entity_poly.pdbx_seq_one_letter_code
_entity_poly.pdbx_strand_id
1 'polypeptide(L)'
;MEAIRSRSSGFTIVELLIVVVIIAILAVITVVAYNGIQNRASDSAVYSDASSIAKKLAIIKVDLGRYPIIPTEFPADFKISKGAYSTGYNNMMYCVNKVTDRYALGMISKSTKGFLVVDGVIQVGVSPASIHATACTAIGATWANDANNAAIHGFSPVTGRWANTWPWVS
;
A
#
# COMPACT_ATOMS: atom_id res chain seq x y z
N MET A 1 -62.46 16.22 -38.94
CA MET A 1 -61.74 15.73 -37.75
C MET A 1 -60.75 14.67 -38.22
N GLU A 2 -59.50 15.07 -38.39
CA GLU A 2 -58.44 14.17 -38.86
C GLU A 2 -57.82 13.48 -37.64
N ALA A 3 -57.93 12.15 -37.59
CA ALA A 3 -57.44 11.37 -36.46
C ALA A 3 -55.91 11.32 -36.48
N ILE A 4 -55.27 11.86 -35.44
CA ILE A 4 -53.82 11.75 -35.24
C ILE A 4 -53.49 10.29 -34.92
N ARG A 5 -53.02 9.56 -35.94
CA ARG A 5 -52.59 8.17 -35.80
C ARG A 5 -51.19 8.14 -35.18
N SER A 6 -51.09 7.94 -33.87
CA SER A 6 -49.80 7.75 -33.20
C SER A 6 -49.15 6.45 -33.66
N ARG A 7 -48.11 6.53 -34.50
CA ARG A 7 -47.26 5.37 -34.82
C ARG A 7 -46.47 5.00 -33.56
N SER A 8 -46.92 3.97 -32.85
CA SER A 8 -46.08 3.30 -31.87
C SER A 8 -45.01 2.51 -32.63
N SER A 9 -43.82 3.09 -32.81
CA SER A 9 -42.65 2.37 -33.28
C SER A 9 -42.16 1.47 -32.14
N GLY A 10 -42.47 0.17 -32.21
CA GLY A 10 -41.89 -0.82 -31.30
C GLY A 10 -40.41 -1.01 -31.63
N PHE A 11 -39.56 -1.02 -30.60
CA PHE A 11 -38.18 -1.49 -30.72
C PHE A 11 -38.19 -2.95 -31.16
N THR A 12 -37.40 -3.29 -32.18
CA THR A 12 -37.24 -4.67 -32.62
C THR A 12 -36.42 -5.45 -31.58
N ILE A 13 -36.70 -6.76 -31.46
CA ILE A 13 -35.92 -7.65 -30.60
C ILE A 13 -34.44 -7.61 -30.99
N VAL A 14 -34.14 -7.43 -32.29
CA VAL A 14 -32.77 -7.35 -32.79
C VAL A 14 -32.05 -6.09 -32.30
N GLU A 15 -32.73 -4.93 -32.32
CA GLU A 15 -32.16 -3.68 -31.79
C GLU A 15 -31.84 -3.78 -30.30
N LEU A 16 -32.71 -4.42 -29.50
CA LEU A 16 -32.43 -4.62 -28.08
C LEU A 16 -31.32 -5.65 -27.85
N LEU A 17 -31.25 -6.69 -28.71
CA LEU A 17 -30.23 -7.73 -28.65
C LEU A 17 -28.82 -7.16 -28.92
N ILE A 18 -28.65 -6.33 -29.95
CA ILE A 18 -27.33 -5.75 -30.25
C ILE A 18 -26.85 -4.85 -29.11
N VAL A 19 -27.76 -4.12 -28.45
CA VAL A 19 -27.42 -3.21 -27.35
C VAL A 19 -26.90 -3.99 -26.15
N VAL A 20 -27.58 -5.07 -25.75
CA VAL A 20 -27.11 -5.87 -24.61
C VAL A 20 -25.78 -6.58 -24.90
N VAL A 21 -25.56 -7.01 -26.15
CA VAL A 21 -24.28 -7.60 -26.58
C VAL A 21 -23.15 -6.56 -26.51
N ILE A 22 -23.39 -5.34 -26.98
CA ILE A 22 -22.40 -4.26 -26.92
C ILE A 22 -22.08 -3.91 -25.46
N ILE A 23 -23.09 -3.76 -24.60
CA ILE A 23 -22.88 -3.48 -23.17
C ILE A 23 -22.09 -4.60 -22.50
N ALA A 24 -22.37 -5.87 -22.83
CA ALA A 24 -21.64 -7.01 -22.28
C ALA A 24 -20.14 -6.97 -22.65
N ILE A 25 -19.80 -6.67 -23.91
CA ILE A 25 -18.41 -6.56 -24.36
C ILE A 25 -17.70 -5.39 -23.66
N LEU A 26 -18.35 -4.22 -23.59
CA LEU A 26 -17.77 -3.03 -22.95
C LEU A 26 -17.58 -3.21 -21.44
N ALA A 27 -18.52 -3.88 -20.77
CA ALA A 27 -18.41 -4.19 -19.34
C ALA A 27 -17.18 -5.05 -19.02
N VAL A 28 -16.87 -6.05 -19.85
CA VAL A 28 -15.69 -6.90 -19.62
C VAL A 28 -14.39 -6.11 -19.79
N ILE A 29 -14.28 -5.30 -20.86
CA ILE A 29 -13.08 -4.47 -21.11
C ILE A 29 -12.86 -3.48 -19.97
N THR A 30 -13.92 -2.80 -19.53
CA THR A 30 -13.83 -1.81 -18.46
C THR A 30 -13.40 -2.42 -17.13
N VAL A 31 -13.87 -3.62 -16.77
CA VAL A 31 -13.44 -4.31 -15.53
C VAL A 31 -11.94 -4.62 -15.53
N VAL A 32 -11.40 -5.18 -16.62
CA VAL A 32 -9.97 -5.51 -16.73
C VAL A 32 -9.12 -4.24 -16.65
N ALA A 33 -9.50 -3.19 -17.39
CA ALA A 33 -8.80 -1.90 -17.36
C ALA A 33 -8.84 -1.27 -15.96
N TYR A 34 -9.99 -1.31 -15.30
CA TYR A 34 -10.19 -0.75 -13.96
C TYR A 34 -9.33 -1.45 -12.91
N ASN A 35 -9.20 -2.78 -12.96
CA ASN A 35 -8.30 -3.53 -12.08
C ASN A 35 -6.84 -3.13 -12.29
N GLY A 36 -6.40 -2.97 -13.54
CA GLY A 36 -5.05 -2.49 -13.85
C GLY A 36 -4.78 -1.07 -13.32
N ILE A 37 -5.76 -0.17 -13.44
CA ILE A 37 -5.67 1.20 -12.92
C ILE A 37 -5.59 1.20 -11.39
N GLN A 38 -6.44 0.44 -10.71
CA GLN A 38 -6.41 0.32 -9.24
C GLN A 38 -5.06 -0.19 -8.74
N ASN A 39 -4.47 -1.18 -9.40
CA ASN A 39 -3.16 -1.71 -9.04
C ASN A 39 -2.08 -0.63 -9.16
N ARG A 40 -2.04 0.11 -10.27
CA ARG A 40 -1.09 1.22 -10.46
C ARG A 40 -1.29 2.35 -9.45
N ALA A 41 -2.54 2.70 -9.14
CA ALA A 41 -2.86 3.70 -8.13
C ALA A 41 -2.37 3.26 -6.75
N SER A 42 -2.55 1.98 -6.39
CA SER A 42 -2.05 1.44 -5.13
C SER A 42 -0.52 1.47 -5.05
N ASP A 43 0.17 1.11 -6.13
CA ASP A 43 1.64 1.15 -6.19
C ASP A 43 2.18 2.57 -6.06
N SER A 44 1.55 3.53 -6.75
CA SER A 44 1.93 4.94 -6.69
C SER A 44 1.71 5.53 -5.30
N ALA A 45 0.61 5.16 -4.62
CA ALA A 45 0.34 5.60 -3.27
C ALA A 45 1.38 5.07 -2.28
N VAL A 46 1.72 3.77 -2.34
CA VAL A 46 2.76 3.18 -1.49
C VAL A 46 4.14 3.78 -1.77
N TYR A 47 4.47 4.10 -3.02
CA TYR A 47 5.72 4.80 -3.35
C TYR A 47 5.76 6.22 -2.75
N SER A 48 4.65 6.96 -2.83
CA SER A 48 4.53 8.30 -2.24
C SER A 48 4.65 8.25 -0.71
N ASP A 49 4.00 7.26 -0.09
CA ASP A 49 4.13 7.00 1.34
C ASP A 49 5.59 6.70 1.67
N ALA A 50 6.25 5.77 0.97
CA ALA A 50 7.67 5.43 1.15
C ALA A 50 8.59 6.66 1.15
N SER A 51 8.39 7.58 0.20
CA SER A 51 9.17 8.83 0.11
C SER A 51 8.88 9.77 1.27
N SER A 52 7.62 9.92 1.65
CA SER A 52 7.21 10.78 2.76
C SER A 52 7.76 10.27 4.09
N ILE A 53 7.69 8.96 4.28
CA ILE A 53 8.22 8.26 5.45
C ILE A 53 9.74 8.44 5.54
N ALA A 54 10.46 8.20 4.45
CA ALA A 54 11.92 8.37 4.42
C ALA A 54 12.35 9.77 4.83
N LYS A 55 11.67 10.82 4.32
CA LYS A 55 11.94 12.21 4.69
C LYS A 55 11.70 12.46 6.18
N LYS A 56 10.59 11.95 6.73
CA LYS A 56 10.27 12.10 8.15
C LYS A 56 11.30 11.39 9.03
N LEU A 57 11.73 10.19 8.65
CA LEU A 57 12.78 9.45 9.36
C LEU A 57 14.11 10.21 9.37
N ALA A 58 14.47 10.86 8.27
CA ALA A 58 15.65 11.71 8.22
C ALA A 58 15.54 12.91 9.18
N ILE A 59 14.37 13.54 9.28
CA ILE A 59 14.13 14.65 10.22
C ILE A 59 14.26 14.15 11.67
N ILE A 60 13.62 13.03 12.01
CA ILE A 60 13.68 12.47 13.38
C ILE A 60 15.11 12.10 13.76
N LYS A 61 15.90 11.59 12.81
CA LYS A 61 17.33 11.30 13.06
C LYS A 61 18.13 12.55 13.40
N VAL A 62 17.80 13.70 12.82
CA VAL A 62 18.41 14.98 13.19
C VAL A 62 18.04 15.36 14.63
N ASP A 63 16.77 15.18 15.01
CA ASP A 63 16.28 15.56 16.34
C ASP A 63 16.76 14.63 17.47
N LEU A 64 16.78 13.32 17.22
CA LEU A 64 17.14 12.29 18.22
C LEU A 64 18.62 11.89 18.18
N GLY A 65 19.35 12.27 17.12
CA GLY A 65 20.72 11.78 16.84
C GLY A 65 20.81 10.33 16.40
N ARG A 66 19.67 9.63 16.27
CA ARG A 66 19.54 8.24 15.83
C ARG A 66 18.17 7.99 15.24
N TYR A 67 18.00 6.88 14.55
CA TYR A 67 16.68 6.46 14.10
C TYR A 67 15.77 6.01 15.27
N PRO A 68 14.43 6.11 15.11
CA PRO A 68 13.47 5.64 16.11
C PRO A 68 13.62 4.15 16.43
N ILE A 69 13.62 3.80 17.71
CA ILE A 69 13.71 2.42 18.19
C ILE A 69 12.45 1.97 18.92
N ILE A 70 11.56 2.91 19.26
CA ILE A 70 10.27 2.64 19.87
C ILE A 70 9.15 3.44 19.19
N PRO A 71 7.90 2.96 19.23
CA PRO A 71 6.75 3.61 18.63
C PRO A 71 6.52 5.09 18.98
N THR A 72 6.80 5.50 20.22
CA THR A 72 6.51 6.85 20.70
C THR A 72 7.46 7.92 20.14
N GLU A 73 8.54 7.51 19.49
CA GLU A 73 9.52 8.40 18.86
C GLU A 73 9.09 8.83 17.44
N PHE A 74 8.03 8.23 16.90
CA PHE A 74 7.50 8.63 15.60
C PHE A 74 6.54 9.82 15.72
N PRO A 75 6.62 10.79 14.80
CA PRO A 75 5.72 11.93 14.73
C PRO A 75 4.25 11.52 14.57
N ALA A 76 3.36 12.25 15.25
CA ALA A 76 1.92 12.04 15.22
C ALA A 76 1.30 12.19 13.80
N ASP A 77 1.99 12.89 12.91
CA ASP A 77 1.51 13.28 11.58
C ASP A 77 1.89 12.26 10.48
N PHE A 78 2.45 11.12 10.85
CA PHE A 78 2.79 10.08 9.89
C PHE A 78 1.52 9.37 9.42
N LYS A 79 1.15 9.60 8.16
CA LYS A 79 -0.04 9.04 7.55
C LYS A 79 0.38 8.12 6.41
N ILE A 80 -0.35 7.02 6.28
CA ILE A 80 -0.20 6.07 5.16
C ILE A 80 -1.55 5.85 4.49
N SER A 81 -1.50 5.57 3.20
CA SER A 81 -2.64 5.29 2.34
C SER A 81 -3.13 3.86 2.57
N LYS A 82 -3.73 3.56 3.73
CA LYS A 82 -4.09 2.19 4.17
C LYS A 82 -4.75 1.32 3.08
N GLY A 83 -5.66 1.89 2.28
CA GLY A 83 -6.36 1.19 1.19
C GLY A 83 -5.49 0.78 0.01
N ALA A 84 -4.25 1.27 -0.06
CA ALA A 84 -3.26 0.95 -1.07
C ALA A 84 -2.31 -0.19 -0.69
N TYR A 85 -2.36 -0.67 0.56
CA TYR A 85 -1.49 -1.75 1.05
C TYR A 85 -2.18 -3.11 0.94
N SER A 86 -1.37 -4.18 0.86
CA SER A 86 -1.87 -5.55 0.99
C SER A 86 -2.49 -5.78 2.36
N THR A 87 -3.56 -6.56 2.44
CA THR A 87 -4.16 -7.03 3.70
C THR A 87 -3.58 -8.36 4.18
N GLY A 88 -2.57 -8.90 3.48
CA GLY A 88 -1.83 -10.07 3.90
C GLY A 88 -0.91 -9.81 5.10
N TYR A 89 -0.28 -10.87 5.60
CA TYR A 89 0.72 -10.77 6.67
C TYR A 89 1.90 -9.91 6.25
N ASN A 90 2.48 -9.18 7.20
CA ASN A 90 3.73 -8.43 7.03
C ASN A 90 3.72 -7.43 5.86
N ASN A 91 2.58 -6.77 5.63
CA ASN A 91 2.42 -5.82 4.53
C ASN A 91 3.27 -4.54 4.66
N MET A 92 3.73 -4.22 5.86
CA MET A 92 4.62 -3.11 6.15
C MET A 92 5.43 -3.45 7.40
N MET A 93 6.68 -3.04 7.39
CA MET A 93 7.62 -3.32 8.46
C MET A 93 8.67 -2.23 8.49
N TYR A 94 9.04 -1.82 9.70
CA TYR A 94 10.20 -1.00 9.98
C TYR A 94 11.23 -1.78 10.81
N CYS A 95 12.51 -1.66 10.46
CA CYS A 95 13.61 -2.27 11.18
C CYS A 95 14.75 -1.25 11.33
N VAL A 96 15.43 -1.27 12.47
CA VAL A 96 16.58 -0.42 12.77
C VAL A 96 17.68 -1.24 13.42
N ASN A 97 18.91 -0.99 12.98
CA ASN A 97 20.13 -1.50 13.60
C ASN A 97 20.68 -0.40 14.52
N LYS A 98 20.64 -0.63 15.83
CA LYS A 98 21.05 0.33 16.87
C LYS A 98 22.57 0.54 16.91
N VAL A 99 23.34 -0.42 16.39
CA VAL A 99 24.81 -0.38 16.37
C VAL A 99 25.31 0.43 15.18
N THR A 100 24.74 0.20 14.01
CA THR A 100 25.15 0.89 12.77
C THR A 100 24.32 2.14 12.47
N ASP A 101 23.28 2.40 13.26
CA ASP A 101 22.29 3.47 13.08
C ASP A 101 21.75 3.55 11.65
N ARG A 102 21.36 2.38 11.14
CA ARG A 102 20.74 2.17 9.82
C ARG A 102 19.31 1.73 9.97
N TYR A 103 18.45 2.11 9.03
CA TYR A 103 17.06 1.65 9.02
C TYR A 103 16.65 1.08 7.68
N ALA A 104 15.64 0.21 7.74
CA ALA A 104 14.96 -0.27 6.57
C ALA A 104 13.45 -0.33 6.77
N LEU A 105 12.71 -0.08 5.69
CA LEU A 105 11.25 -0.13 5.66
C LEU A 105 10.80 -1.02 4.51
N GLY A 106 10.20 -2.15 4.83
CA GLY A 106 9.55 -3.04 3.86
C GLY A 106 8.07 -2.70 3.73
N MET A 107 7.53 -2.68 2.51
CA MET A 107 6.10 -2.42 2.24
C MET A 107 5.62 -3.28 1.08
N ILE A 108 4.34 -3.65 1.09
CA ILE A 108 3.67 -4.41 0.04
C ILE A 108 2.39 -3.68 -0.35
N SER A 109 2.27 -3.31 -1.63
CA SER A 109 1.05 -2.71 -2.16
C SER A 109 -0.06 -3.74 -2.30
N LYS A 110 -1.29 -3.25 -2.46
CA LYS A 110 -2.48 -4.07 -2.72
C LYS A 110 -2.34 -4.90 -4.01
N SER A 111 -1.54 -4.42 -4.96
CA SER A 111 -1.17 -5.16 -6.18
C SER A 111 -0.15 -6.28 -5.94
N THR A 112 0.30 -6.48 -4.69
CA THR A 112 1.38 -7.40 -4.26
C THR A 112 2.79 -7.00 -4.69
N LYS A 113 2.99 -5.76 -5.14
CA LYS A 113 4.34 -5.24 -5.42
C LYS A 113 5.07 -4.90 -4.12
N GLY A 114 6.30 -5.39 -3.98
CA GLY A 114 7.15 -5.08 -2.84
C GLY A 114 7.97 -3.81 -3.04
N PHE A 115 8.13 -3.07 -1.95
CA PHE A 115 8.94 -1.86 -1.84
C PHE A 115 9.86 -2.00 -0.63
N LEU A 116 11.12 -1.62 -0.79
CA LEU A 116 12.10 -1.61 0.28
C LEU A 116 12.76 -0.24 0.32
N VAL A 117 12.74 0.41 1.47
CA VAL A 117 13.52 1.62 1.72
C VAL A 117 14.69 1.25 2.60
N VAL A 118 15.91 1.63 2.23
CA VAL A 118 17.11 1.49 3.07
C VAL A 118 17.79 2.84 3.14
N ASP A 119 17.90 3.42 4.34
CA ASP A 119 18.57 4.70 4.57
C ASP A 119 18.13 5.82 3.59
N GLY A 120 16.83 5.88 3.29
CA GLY A 120 16.22 6.86 2.40
C GLY A 120 16.16 6.47 0.92
N VAL A 121 16.86 5.42 0.51
CA VAL A 121 16.84 4.92 -0.88
C VAL A 121 15.68 3.95 -1.08
N ILE A 122 14.81 4.22 -2.05
CA ILE A 122 13.63 3.39 -2.35
C ILE A 122 13.97 2.41 -3.48
N GLN A 123 13.79 1.12 -3.21
CA GLN A 123 13.87 0.02 -4.16
C GLN A 123 12.46 -0.52 -4.42
N VAL A 124 12.12 -0.71 -5.69
CA VAL A 124 10.80 -1.18 -6.12
C VAL A 124 10.96 -2.55 -6.78
N GLY A 125 9.96 -3.42 -6.59
CA GLY A 125 9.98 -4.77 -7.19
C GLY A 125 10.76 -5.79 -6.37
N VAL A 126 11.01 -5.51 -5.09
CA VAL A 126 11.55 -6.50 -4.15
C VAL A 126 10.51 -7.61 -3.89
N SER A 127 10.98 -8.82 -3.58
CA SER A 127 10.09 -9.96 -3.32
C SER A 127 9.17 -9.68 -2.12
N PRO A 128 7.84 -9.76 -2.28
CA PRO A 128 6.89 -9.51 -1.19
C PRO A 128 6.83 -10.67 -0.19
N ALA A 129 7.17 -11.89 -0.60
CA ALA A 129 6.97 -13.12 0.18
C ALA A 129 7.71 -13.12 1.53
N SER A 130 8.80 -12.39 1.62
CA SER A 130 9.66 -12.32 2.81
C SER A 130 10.08 -10.89 3.10
N ILE A 131 9.25 -9.90 2.73
CA ILE A 131 9.59 -8.48 2.92
C ILE A 131 10.04 -8.21 4.36
N HIS A 132 9.42 -8.89 5.33
CA HIS A 132 9.74 -8.81 6.77
C HIS A 132 11.17 -9.24 7.12
N ALA A 133 11.70 -10.26 6.46
CA ALA A 133 13.08 -10.67 6.65
C ALA A 133 14.01 -9.77 5.83
N THR A 134 13.59 -9.44 4.59
CA THR A 134 14.40 -8.69 3.64
C THR A 134 14.82 -7.32 4.18
N ALA A 135 13.93 -6.53 4.80
CA ALA A 135 14.35 -5.21 5.25
C ALA A 135 15.33 -5.26 6.43
N CYS A 136 15.11 -6.11 7.45
CA CYS A 136 16.11 -6.22 8.53
C CYS A 136 17.46 -6.73 8.01
N THR A 137 17.46 -7.76 7.16
CA THR A 137 18.71 -8.29 6.59
C THR A 137 19.43 -7.25 5.74
N ALA A 138 18.71 -6.35 5.06
CA ALA A 138 19.31 -5.28 4.24
C ALA A 138 20.18 -4.29 5.04
N ILE A 139 19.97 -4.21 6.36
CA ILE A 139 20.76 -3.37 7.29
C ILE A 139 21.58 -4.19 8.27
N GLY A 140 21.75 -5.50 8.03
CA GLY A 140 22.48 -6.40 8.93
C GLY A 140 21.81 -6.56 10.30
N ALA A 141 20.50 -6.34 10.39
CA ALA A 141 19.69 -6.56 11.59
C ALA A 141 18.93 -7.89 11.49
N THR A 142 18.43 -8.37 12.64
CA THR A 142 17.49 -9.50 12.71
C THR A 142 16.10 -9.01 13.09
N TRP A 143 15.07 -9.83 12.84
CA TRP A 143 13.69 -9.54 13.24
C TRP A 143 13.51 -9.75 14.76
N ALA A 144 14.11 -8.87 15.55
CA ALA A 144 14.08 -8.94 17.01
C ALA A 144 14.09 -7.53 17.63
N ASN A 145 13.52 -7.44 18.83
CA ASN A 145 13.68 -6.28 19.71
C ASN A 145 14.66 -6.67 20.81
N ASP A 146 15.94 -6.35 20.60
CA ASP A 146 17.05 -6.74 21.48
C ASP A 146 18.01 -5.54 21.70
N ALA A 147 19.21 -5.79 22.24
CA ALA A 147 20.20 -4.74 22.49
C ALA A 147 20.71 -4.06 21.20
N ASN A 148 20.68 -4.77 20.06
CA ASN A 148 21.28 -4.37 18.80
C ASN A 148 20.24 -3.95 17.75
N ASN A 149 19.01 -4.42 17.87
CA ASN A 149 17.97 -4.27 16.86
C ASN A 149 16.65 -3.78 17.49
N ALA A 150 15.89 -3.01 16.72
CA ALA A 150 14.47 -2.83 16.96
C ALA A 150 13.68 -3.06 15.67
N ALA A 151 12.52 -3.70 15.83
CA ALA A 151 11.71 -4.24 14.77
C ALA A 151 10.24 -3.93 15.09
N ILE A 152 9.59 -3.20 14.19
CA ILE A 152 8.23 -2.68 14.35
C ILE A 152 7.37 -3.10 13.15
N HIS A 153 6.21 -3.68 13.43
CA HIS A 153 5.27 -4.15 12.40
C HIS A 153 4.26 -3.07 11.99
N GLY A 154 3.78 -3.18 10.75
CA GLY A 154 2.61 -2.48 10.21
C GLY A 154 1.30 -3.22 10.46
N PHE A 155 0.51 -3.55 9.44
CA PHE A 155 -0.82 -4.16 9.59
C PHE A 155 -0.76 -5.59 10.15
N SER A 156 -1.60 -5.89 11.14
CA SER A 156 -1.86 -7.25 11.62
C SER A 156 -3.16 -7.79 11.03
N PRO A 157 -3.10 -8.81 10.16
CA PRO A 157 -4.30 -9.45 9.63
C PRO A 157 -5.02 -10.33 10.68
N VAL A 158 -4.36 -10.67 11.79
CA VAL A 158 -4.95 -11.47 12.90
C VAL A 158 -5.94 -10.64 13.71
N THR A 159 -5.59 -9.38 13.97
CA THR A 159 -6.44 -8.46 14.73
C THR A 159 -7.28 -7.55 13.83
N GLY A 160 -7.05 -7.58 12.51
CA GLY A 160 -7.63 -6.63 11.56
C GLY A 160 -7.21 -5.18 11.82
N ARG A 161 -6.15 -4.99 12.62
CA ARG A 161 -5.67 -3.69 13.09
C ARG A 161 -4.23 -3.50 12.70
N TRP A 162 -3.84 -2.24 12.51
CA TRP A 162 -2.43 -1.92 12.43
C TRP A 162 -1.76 -2.13 13.80
N ALA A 163 -0.55 -2.69 13.80
CA ALA A 163 0.11 -3.16 15.01
C ALA A 163 0.34 -2.01 16.01
N ASN A 164 0.35 -2.45 17.26
CA ASN A 164 0.15 -1.84 18.57
C ASN A 164 1.07 -0.69 19.03
N THR A 165 1.52 0.19 18.13
CA THR A 165 1.62 1.66 18.29
C THR A 165 2.47 2.24 17.14
N TRP A 166 1.92 3.24 16.49
CA TRP A 166 2.46 4.25 15.56
C TRP A 166 1.55 5.49 15.85
N PRO A 167 1.44 6.62 15.10
CA PRO A 167 0.28 7.49 15.26
C PRO A 167 -0.98 6.67 15.00
N TRP A 168 -1.52 6.16 16.08
CA TRP A 168 -2.70 5.33 16.22
C TRP A 168 -3.35 5.91 17.47
N VAL A 169 -4.10 6.99 17.30
CA VAL A 169 -4.92 7.54 18.38
C VAL A 169 -6.24 6.77 18.39
N SER A 170 -6.59 6.32 19.60
CA SER A 170 -7.75 5.54 20.07
C SER A 170 -7.97 4.14 19.49
#